data_AF-A0A3D4Z0X0-F1
#
_entry.id   AF-A0A3D4Z0X0-F1
#
_cell.length_a   1.000
_cell.length_b   1.000
_cell.length_c   1.000
_cell.angle_alpha   90.00
_cell.angle_beta   90.00
_cell.angle_gamma   90.00
#
_symmetry.space_group_name_H-M   'P 1'
#
loop_
_entity.id
_entity.type
_entity.pdbx_description
1 polymer ?
#
loop_
_entity_poly.entity_id
_entity_poly.type
_entity_poly.pdbx_seq_one_letter_code
_entity_poly.pdbx_strand_id
1 'polypeptide(L)'
;MLKRLLIVFFMVSSLAACAGRTPSPAKTANIAQKHFQKYGKKYKESVFATSVVTGAEAKQITELQKNIATAFVLVKLADGNEVPVIMTLIQKQPFGWRSTGWELATP
;
A
#
# COMPACT_ATOMS: atom_id res chain seq x y z
N MET A 1 -37.43 -14.14 -15.87
CA MET A 1 -36.60 -13.31 -14.97
C MET A 1 -35.27 -13.96 -14.58
N LEU A 2 -35.20 -15.30 -14.40
CA LEU A 2 -33.98 -16.02 -14.01
C LEU A 2 -32.77 -15.83 -14.96
N LYS A 3 -32.98 -15.73 -16.28
CA LYS A 3 -31.92 -15.50 -17.27
C LYS A 3 -31.19 -14.15 -17.12
N ARG A 4 -31.86 -13.08 -16.65
CA ARG A 4 -31.23 -11.76 -16.44
C ARG A 4 -30.36 -11.74 -15.19
N LEU A 5 -30.75 -12.48 -14.15
CA LEU A 5 -29.99 -12.64 -12.91
C LEU A 5 -28.68 -13.42 -13.14
N LEU A 6 -28.70 -14.45 -13.99
CA LEU A 6 -27.50 -15.21 -14.35
C LEU A 6 -26.45 -14.36 -15.11
N ILE A 7 -26.89 -13.46 -15.99
CA ILE A 7 -25.98 -12.56 -16.73
C ILE A 7 -25.31 -11.56 -15.78
N VAL A 8 -26.08 -10.97 -14.86
CA VAL A 8 -25.53 -10.05 -13.84
C VAL A 8 -24.57 -10.79 -12.91
N PHE A 9 -24.90 -12.00 -12.49
CA PHE A 9 -24.01 -12.81 -11.66
C PHE A 9 -22.67 -13.10 -12.37
N PHE A 10 -22.71 -13.54 -13.63
CA PHE A 10 -21.50 -13.85 -14.41
C PHE A 10 -20.63 -12.62 -14.66
N MET A 11 -21.25 -11.45 -14.89
CA MET A 11 -20.57 -10.16 -15.10
C MET A 11 -19.93 -9.60 -13.82
N VAL A 12 -20.52 -9.84 -12.65
CA VAL A 12 -19.94 -9.43 -11.36
C VAL A 12 -18.76 -10.33 -10.98
N SER A 13 -18.80 -11.62 -11.31
CA SER A 13 -17.71 -12.56 -11.02
C SER A 13 -16.46 -12.36 -11.88
N SER A 14 -16.57 -11.83 -13.10
CA SER A 14 -15.39 -11.55 -13.94
C SER A 14 -14.58 -10.34 -13.48
N LEU A 15 -15.20 -9.38 -12.77
CA LEU A 15 -14.51 -8.24 -12.15
C LEU A 15 -13.70 -8.63 -10.90
N ALA A 16 -14.05 -9.74 -10.25
CA ALA A 16 -13.36 -10.22 -9.05
C ALA A 16 -12.05 -10.98 -9.36
N ALA A 17 -11.84 -11.40 -10.61
CA ALA A 17 -10.63 -12.14 -11.03
C ALA A 17 -9.36 -11.26 -11.10
N CYS A 18 -9.52 -9.94 -11.02
CA CYS A 18 -8.41 -8.97 -11.01
C CYS A 18 -7.91 -8.64 -9.59
N ALA A 19 -8.14 -9.51 -8.61
CA ALA A 19 -7.43 -9.44 -7.33
C ALA A 19 -5.94 -9.77 -7.57
N GLY A 20 -5.17 -8.75 -7.98
CA GLY A 20 -3.78 -8.88 -8.38
C GLY A 20 -2.91 -9.50 -7.29
N ARG A 21 -1.87 -10.23 -7.73
CA ARG A 21 -0.83 -10.82 -6.87
C ARG A 21 -0.02 -9.77 -6.09
N THR A 22 -0.21 -8.50 -6.42
CA THR A 22 0.33 -7.33 -5.75
C THR A 22 -0.79 -6.35 -5.37
N PRO A 23 -0.60 -5.53 -4.33
CA PRO A 23 -1.53 -4.45 -4.03
C PRO A 23 -1.52 -3.40 -5.15
N SER A 24 -2.64 -2.74 -5.36
CA SER A 24 -2.70 -1.60 -6.29
C SER A 24 -1.87 -0.41 -5.79
N PRO A 25 -1.38 0.49 -6.67
CA PRO A 25 -0.65 1.70 -6.26
C PRO A 25 -1.39 2.54 -5.21
N ALA A 26 -2.69 2.76 -5.40
CA ALA A 26 -3.53 3.49 -4.43
C ALA A 26 -3.61 2.76 -3.07
N LYS A 27 -3.70 1.43 -3.07
CA LYS A 27 -3.71 0.63 -1.84
C LYS A 27 -2.37 0.73 -1.12
N THR A 28 -1.27 0.61 -1.85
CA THR A 28 0.10 0.75 -1.33
C THR A 28 0.32 2.13 -0.73
N ALA A 29 -0.07 3.19 -1.44
CA ALA A 29 -0.01 4.57 -0.93
C ALA A 29 -0.80 4.72 0.38
N ASN A 30 -2.02 4.17 0.45
CA ASN A 30 -2.82 4.23 1.67
C ASN A 30 -2.20 3.46 2.85
N ILE A 31 -1.60 2.29 2.58
CA ILE A 31 -0.87 1.51 3.60
C ILE A 31 0.32 2.31 4.11
N ALA A 32 1.14 2.87 3.21
CA ALA A 32 2.31 3.67 3.55
C ALA A 32 1.94 4.90 4.39
N GLN A 33 1.00 5.71 3.92
CA GLN A 33 0.54 6.91 4.64
C GLN A 33 0.11 6.58 6.07
N LYS A 34 -0.77 5.58 6.24
CA LYS A 34 -1.24 5.16 7.57
C LYS A 34 -0.12 4.61 8.44
N HIS A 35 0.78 3.83 7.84
CA HIS A 35 1.95 3.28 8.53
C HIS A 35 2.84 4.40 9.07
N PHE A 36 3.24 5.36 8.23
CA PHE A 36 4.16 6.43 8.63
C PHE A 36 3.50 7.49 9.52
N GLN A 37 2.20 7.77 9.37
CA GLN A 37 1.46 8.57 10.35
C GLN A 37 1.47 7.92 11.74
N LYS A 38 1.28 6.59 11.82
CA LYS A 38 1.38 5.85 13.08
C LYS A 38 2.82 5.80 13.58
N TYR A 39 3.78 5.65 12.67
CA TYR A 39 5.21 5.59 12.99
C TYR A 39 5.69 6.89 13.64
N GLY A 40 5.42 8.05 13.03
CA GLY A 40 5.77 9.36 13.61
C GLY A 40 5.09 9.62 14.95
N LYS A 41 3.87 9.12 15.14
CA LYS A 41 3.22 9.18 16.47
C LYS A 41 3.96 8.37 17.53
N LYS A 42 4.51 7.20 17.16
CA LYS A 42 5.22 6.28 18.05
C LYS A 42 6.68 6.68 18.30
N TYR A 43 7.38 7.17 17.28
CA TYR A 43 8.81 7.49 17.32
C TYR A 43 9.03 8.99 17.10
N LYS A 44 9.05 9.75 18.19
CA LYS A 44 9.04 11.23 18.17
C LYS A 44 10.28 11.88 17.57
N GLU A 45 11.40 11.17 17.54
CA GLU A 45 12.66 11.65 16.97
C GLU A 45 12.80 11.34 15.47
N SER A 46 11.83 10.61 14.90
CA SER A 46 11.87 10.29 13.47
C SER A 46 11.51 11.49 12.60
N VAL A 47 12.03 11.53 11.37
CA VAL A 47 11.65 12.53 10.35
C VAL A 47 10.13 12.62 10.15
N PHE A 48 9.42 11.50 10.29
CA PHE A 48 7.96 11.40 10.16
C PHE A 48 7.18 11.96 11.36
N ALA A 49 7.85 12.24 12.49
CA ALA A 49 7.28 12.92 13.64
C ALA A 49 7.53 14.43 13.58
N THR A 50 8.72 14.83 13.12
CA THR A 50 9.12 16.24 12.99
C THR A 50 8.30 16.96 11.92
N SER A 51 8.03 16.30 10.80
CA SER A 51 7.15 16.82 9.75
C SER A 51 5.97 15.86 9.53
N VAL A 52 4.76 16.40 9.54
CA VAL A 52 3.53 15.61 9.46
C VAL A 52 3.44 14.92 8.09
N VAL A 53 3.20 13.61 8.08
CA VAL A 53 2.94 12.85 6.85
C VAL A 53 1.59 13.27 6.23
N THR A 54 1.64 13.93 5.08
CA THR A 54 0.48 14.42 4.33
C THR A 54 -0.03 13.39 3.32
N GLY A 55 0.88 12.57 2.78
CA GLY A 55 0.52 11.56 1.78
C GLY A 55 1.63 10.57 1.51
N ALA A 56 1.40 9.70 0.54
CA ALA A 56 2.40 8.78 0.01
C ALA A 56 2.09 8.46 -1.45
N GLU A 57 3.11 8.11 -2.22
CA GLU A 57 2.99 7.74 -3.62
C GLU A 57 3.81 6.49 -3.91
N ALA A 58 3.15 5.43 -4.41
CA ALA A 58 3.84 4.21 -4.82
C ALA A 58 4.38 4.38 -6.25
N LYS A 59 5.70 4.31 -6.44
CA LYS A 59 6.31 4.42 -7.78
C LYS A 59 6.51 3.06 -8.44
N GLN A 60 6.88 2.06 -7.64
CA GLN A 60 7.12 0.71 -8.14
C GLN A 60 6.60 -0.30 -7.11
N ILE A 61 6.00 -1.38 -7.60
CA ILE A 61 5.54 -2.50 -6.79
C ILE A 61 6.02 -3.77 -7.47
N THR A 62 6.83 -4.56 -6.77
CA THR A 62 7.42 -5.79 -7.28
C THR A 62 6.93 -6.95 -6.43
N GLU A 63 6.39 -7.98 -7.07
CA GLU A 63 6.12 -9.24 -6.37
C GLU A 63 7.44 -9.92 -6.05
N LEU A 64 7.69 -10.23 -4.78
CA LEU A 64 8.83 -11.06 -4.39
C LEU A 64 8.46 -12.54 -4.41
N GLN A 65 7.27 -12.86 -3.90
CA GLN A 65 6.71 -14.20 -3.86
C GLN A 65 5.20 -14.11 -3.65
N LYS A 66 4.50 -15.25 -3.74
CA LYS A 66 3.06 -15.30 -3.49
C LYS A 66 2.74 -14.65 -2.14
N ASN A 67 1.82 -13.68 -2.14
CA ASN A 67 1.38 -12.90 -0.99
C ASN A 67 2.44 -11.97 -0.37
N ILE A 68 3.59 -11.75 -1.01
CA ILE A 68 4.62 -10.83 -0.52
C ILE A 68 5.15 -9.97 -1.67
N ALA A 69 5.13 -8.66 -1.46
CA ALA A 69 5.59 -7.69 -2.44
C ALA A 69 6.50 -6.65 -1.77
N THR A 70 7.39 -6.05 -2.54
CA THR A 70 8.08 -4.81 -2.17
C THR A 70 7.45 -3.65 -2.90
N ALA A 71 7.50 -2.48 -2.28
CA ALA A 71 7.08 -1.25 -2.91
C ALA A 71 8.08 -0.13 -2.64
N PHE A 72 8.51 0.55 -3.70
CA PHE A 72 9.18 1.83 -3.58
C PHE A 72 8.12 2.93 -3.45
N VAL A 73 8.19 3.67 -2.36
CA VAL A 73 7.19 4.68 -2.00
C VAL A 73 7.88 6.00 -1.66
N LEU A 74 7.34 7.10 -2.16
CA LEU A 74 7.70 8.44 -1.72
C LEU A 74 6.69 8.90 -0.68
N VAL A 75 7.14 9.10 0.57
CA VAL A 75 6.30 9.62 1.65
C VAL A 75 6.34 11.14 1.61
N LYS A 76 5.18 11.79 1.46
CA LYS A 76 5.06 13.24 1.36
C LYS A 76 4.85 13.83 2.74
N LEU A 77 5.64 14.86 3.05
CA LEU A 77 5.64 15.55 4.32
C LEU A 77 5.04 16.96 4.20
N ALA A 78 4.65 17.56 5.32
CA ALA A 78 3.98 18.87 5.35
C ALA A 78 4.90 20.05 5.02
N ASP A 79 6.21 19.88 5.24
CA ASP A 79 7.28 20.80 4.87
C ASP A 79 7.63 20.74 3.36
N GLY A 80 6.92 19.92 2.58
CA GLY A 80 7.14 19.75 1.14
C GLY A 80 8.24 18.74 0.78
N ASN A 81 8.93 18.19 1.77
CA ASN A 81 9.94 17.16 1.56
C ASN A 81 9.30 15.81 1.22
N GLU A 82 10.04 14.99 0.48
CA GLU A 82 9.68 13.61 0.19
C GLU A 82 10.74 12.65 0.74
N VAL A 83 10.30 11.62 1.45
CA VAL A 83 11.20 10.59 1.99
C VAL A 83 11.02 9.31 1.19
N PRO A 84 12.03 8.89 0.40
CA PRO A 84 11.96 7.66 -0.36
C PRO A 84 12.19 6.46 0.57
N VAL A 85 11.29 5.48 0.50
CA VAL A 85 11.33 4.28 1.33
C VAL A 85 11.04 3.04 0.50
N ILE A 86 11.66 1.93 0.89
CA ILE A 86 11.32 0.60 0.41
C ILE A 86 10.48 -0.06 1.49
N MET A 87 9.28 -0.50 1.14
CA MET A 87 8.36 -1.18 2.05
C MET A 87 8.15 -2.63 1.65
N THR A 88 8.15 -3.53 2.64
CA THR A 88 7.69 -4.91 2.46
C THR A 88 6.23 -5.02 2.83
N LEU A 89 5.43 -5.61 1.94
CA LEU A 89 4.00 -5.81 2.07
C LEU A 89 3.69 -7.31 2.08
N ILE A 90 2.83 -7.74 2.99
CA ILE A 90 2.31 -9.12 3.05
C ILE A 90 0.79 -9.12 2.92
N GLN A 91 0.24 -10.05 2.16
CA GLN A 91 -1.19 -10.30 2.09
C GLN A 91 -1.60 -11.24 3.23
N LYS A 92 -2.24 -10.69 4.26
CA LYS A 92 -2.82 -11.47 5.36
C LYS A 92 -4.28 -11.73 5.07
N GLN A 93 -4.64 -12.92 4.61
CA GLN A 93 -6.06 -13.28 4.45
C GLN A 93 -6.74 -13.43 5.83
N PRO A 94 -8.01 -13.01 6.00
CA PRO A 94 -8.87 -12.27 5.05
C PRO A 94 -8.65 -10.74 5.07
N PHE A 95 -7.70 -10.23 5.85
CA PHE A 95 -7.49 -8.81 6.16
C PHE A 95 -6.77 -7.96 5.09
N GLY A 96 -6.39 -8.55 3.95
CA GLY A 96 -5.71 -7.90 2.83
C GLY A 96 -4.22 -7.59 3.06
N TRP A 97 -3.66 -6.71 2.21
CA TRP A 97 -2.26 -6.29 2.26
C TRP A 97 -1.93 -5.40 3.46
N ARG A 98 -0.79 -5.64 4.11
CA ARG A 98 -0.27 -4.91 5.28
C ARG A 98 1.24 -4.73 5.15
N SER A 99 1.78 -3.67 5.74
CA SER A 99 3.23 -3.50 5.91
C SER A 99 3.78 -4.49 6.95
N THR A 100 4.96 -5.05 6.69
CA THR A 100 5.71 -5.89 7.64
C THR A 100 7.06 -5.30 8.02
N GLY A 101 7.65 -4.52 7.12
CA GLY A 101 8.95 -3.88 7.30
C GLY A 101 9.11 -2.74 6.31
N TRP A 102 10.09 -1.87 6.59
CA TRP A 102 10.48 -0.79 5.70
C TRP A 102 11.91 -0.35 6.02
N GLU A 103 12.55 0.25 5.03
CA GLU A 103 13.86 0.89 5.16
C GLU A 103 13.88 2.19 4.34
N LEU A 104 14.81 3.10 4.66
CA LEU A 104 15.08 4.25 3.82
C LEU A 104 15.68 3.74 2.50
N ALA A 105 15.19 4.26 1.38
CA ALA A 105 15.86 4.00 0.12
C ALA A 105 17.17 4.82 0.11
N THR A 106 18.30 4.14 0.27
CA THR A 106 19.61 4.76 0.04
C THR A 106 19.74 5.22 -1.42
N PRO A 107 20.38 6.37 -1.68
CA PRO A 107 20.76 6.77 -3.02
C PRO A 107 21.73 5.78 -3.68
#